data_AF-A0A9X1UAG1-F1
#
_entry.id   AF-A0A9X1UAG1-F1
#
_cell.length_a   1.000
_cell.length_b   1.000
_cell.length_c   1.000
_cell.angle_alpha   90.00
_cell.angle_beta   90.00
_cell.angle_gamma   90.00
#
_symmetry.space_group_name_H-M   'P 1'
#
loop_
_entity.id
_entity.type
_entity.pdbx_description
1 polymer ?
#
loop_
_entity_poly.entity_id
_entity_poly.type
_entity_poly.pdbx_seq_one_letter_code
_entity_poly.pdbx_strand_id
1 'polypeptide(L)' 'MAANVFDEHDGRVRLITAIAMEVKALTLSESGDETVSMSDPDAEKLVYARAYQAWADCKIEGTADDIYEAIQEALDV' A
#
# COMPACT_ATOMS: atom_id res chain seq x y z
N MET A 1 -18.22 -11.79 -13.29
CA MET A 1 -16.99 -11.00 -13.50
C MET A 1 -16.64 -10.10 -12.30
N ALA A 2 -17.27 -10.25 -11.12
CA ALA A 2 -16.98 -9.39 -9.96
C ALA A 2 -15.83 -9.90 -9.06
N ALA A 3 -15.52 -11.20 -9.10
CA ALA A 3 -14.46 -11.77 -8.26
C ALA A 3 -13.06 -11.25 -8.62
N ASN A 4 -12.79 -11.00 -9.91
CA ASN A 4 -11.47 -10.59 -10.38
C ASN A 4 -11.06 -9.21 -9.87
N VAL A 5 -12.02 -8.26 -9.84
CA VAL A 5 -11.75 -6.87 -9.43
C VAL A 5 -11.42 -6.79 -7.93
N PHE A 6 -12.07 -7.62 -7.11
CA PHE A 6 -11.80 -7.66 -5.68
C PHE A 6 -10.44 -8.29 -5.37
N ASP A 7 -10.08 -9.36 -6.10
CA ASP A 7 -8.76 -9.99 -6.00
C ASP A 7 -7.64 -9.07 -6.51
N GLU A 8 -7.89 -8.32 -7.59
CA GLU A 8 -6.97 -7.30 -8.12
C GLU A 8 -6.75 -6.17 -7.10
N HIS A 9 -7.83 -5.68 -6.47
CA HIS A 9 -7.76 -4.65 -5.44
C HIS A 9 -6.98 -5.10 -4.20
N ASP A 10 -7.33 -6.27 -3.65
CA ASP A 10 -6.63 -6.84 -2.49
C ASP A 10 -5.14 -7.10 -2.80
N GLY A 11 -4.84 -7.53 -4.04
CA GLY A 11 -3.48 -7.64 -4.54
C GLY A 11 -2.71 -6.32 -4.51
N ARG A 12 -3.33 -5.21 -4.93
CA ARG A 12 -2.74 -3.87 -4.86
C ARG A 12 -2.47 -3.46 -3.42
N VAL A 13 -3.47 -3.60 -2.55
CA VAL A 13 -3.35 -3.23 -1.13
C VAL A 13 -2.17 -3.97 -0.50
N ARG A 14 -2.05 -5.29 -0.70
CA ARG A 14 -0.92 -6.08 -0.18
C ARG A 14 0.45 -5.61 -0.67
N LEU A 15 0.58 -5.30 -1.96
CA LEU A 15 1.84 -4.78 -2.52
C LEU A 15 2.19 -3.42 -1.92
N ILE A 16 1.20 -2.56 -1.71
CA ILE A 16 1.39 -1.23 -1.15
C ILE A 16 1.66 -1.30 0.37
N THR A 17 1.05 -2.22 1.10
CA THR A 17 1.40 -2.52 2.50
C THR A 17 2.87 -2.95 2.61
N ALA A 18 3.35 -3.80 1.69
CA ALA A 18 4.76 -4.19 1.67
C ALA A 18 5.69 -2.97 1.45
N ILE A 19 5.35 -2.09 0.50
CA ILE A 19 6.06 -0.81 0.28
C ILE A 19 6.05 0.04 1.56
N ALA A 20 4.90 0.15 2.23
CA ALA A 20 4.75 0.93 3.45
C ALA A 20 5.62 0.39 4.60
N MET A 21 5.78 -0.93 4.69
CA MET A 21 6.72 -1.56 5.62
C MET A 21 8.19 -1.31 5.23
N GLU A 22 8.53 -1.38 3.94
CA GLU A 22 9.90 -1.13 3.45
C GLU A 22 10.37 0.30 3.76
N VAL A 23 9.48 1.29 3.60
CA VAL A 23 9.78 2.70 3.91
C VAL A 23 9.53 3.06 5.38
N LYS A 24 9.15 2.09 6.22
CA LYS A 24 8.87 2.26 7.65
C LYS A 24 7.71 3.21 7.96
N ALA A 25 6.76 3.35 7.04
CA ALA A 25 5.48 3.99 7.32
C ALA A 25 4.59 3.06 8.17
N LEU A 26 4.70 1.75 7.95
CA LEU A 26 4.07 0.71 8.76
C LEU A 26 5.12 -0.18 9.41
N THR A 27 4.80 -0.70 10.59
CA THR A 27 5.59 -1.74 11.25
C THR A 27 4.69 -2.79 11.87
N LEU A 28 5.20 -4.01 12.04
CA LEU A 28 4.49 -5.01 12.84
C LEU A 28 4.48 -4.60 14.31
N SER A 29 3.33 -4.77 14.95
CA SER A 29 3.16 -4.70 16.40
C SER A 29 4.11 -5.67 17.12
N GLU A 30 4.32 -5.45 18.43
CA GLU A 30 5.20 -6.33 19.23
C GLU A 30 4.75 -7.79 19.25
N SER A 31 3.45 -8.07 19.08
CA SER A 31 2.91 -9.42 18.93
C SER A 31 3.12 -10.01 17.53
N GLY A 32 3.37 -9.18 16.52
CA GLY A 32 3.52 -9.57 15.12
C GLY A 32 2.20 -9.86 14.39
N ASP A 33 1.06 -9.68 15.05
CA ASP A 33 -0.26 -10.02 14.50
C ASP A 33 -0.89 -8.87 13.69
N GLU A 34 -0.49 -7.62 13.97
CA GLU A 34 -1.09 -6.41 13.37
C GLU A 34 -0.01 -5.47 12.81
N THR A 35 -0.32 -4.77 11.73
CA THR A 35 0.48 -3.63 11.24
C THR A 35 0.02 -2.34 11.92
N VAL A 36 0.97 -1.53 12.35
CA VAL A 36 0.73 -0.27 13.04
C VAL A 36 1.42 0.85 12.27
N SER A 37 0.72 1.97 12.08
CA SER A 37 1.28 3.18 11.48
C SER A 37 2.30 3.84 12.41
N MET A 38 3.44 4.26 11.84
CA MET A 38 4.44 5.04 12.57
C MET A 38 4.11 6.54 12.62
N SER A 39 3.05 7.00 11.94
CA SER A 39 2.64 8.42 11.87
C SER A 39 3.79 9.36 11.48
N ASP A 40 4.70 8.89 10.61
CA ASP A 40 5.79 9.69 10.06
C ASP A 40 5.34 10.26 8.70
N PRO A 41 5.07 11.57 8.61
CA PRO A 41 4.56 12.18 7.39
C PRO A 41 5.58 12.14 6.23
N ASP A 42 6.87 11.97 6.50
CA ASP A 42 7.87 11.81 5.44
C ASP A 42 7.90 10.35 4.95
N ALA A 43 7.70 9.38 5.84
CA ALA A 43 7.53 7.98 5.45
C ALA A 43 6.25 7.78 4.63
N GLU A 44 5.13 8.42 5.01
CA GLU A 44 3.88 8.37 4.25
C GLU A 44 4.06 8.90 2.82
N LYS A 45 4.73 10.06 2.64
CA LYS A 45 5.04 10.59 1.30
C LYS A 45 5.88 9.62 0.47
N LEU A 46 6.79 8.89 1.12
CA LEU A 46 7.58 7.86 0.45
C LEU A 46 6.72 6.69 -0.01
N VAL A 47 5.66 6.31 0.73
CA VAL A 47 4.69 5.30 0.28
C VAL A 47 4.05 5.75 -1.03
N TYR A 48 3.52 6.97 -1.09
CA TYR A 48 2.94 7.51 -2.33
C TYR A 48 3.94 7.50 -3.48
N ALA A 49 5.14 8.03 -3.26
CA ALA A 49 6.16 8.10 -4.31
C ALA A 49 6.54 6.70 -4.84
N ARG A 50 6.71 5.72 -3.95
CA ARG A 50 7.10 4.35 -4.31
C ARG A 50 5.96 3.57 -4.95
N ALA A 51 4.73 3.74 -4.48
CA ALA A 51 3.55 3.10 -5.08
C ALA A 51 3.32 3.61 -6.51
N TYR A 52 3.38 4.93 -6.75
CA TYR A 52 3.27 5.47 -8.10
C TYR A 52 4.46 5.12 -8.99
N GLN A 53 5.66 5.00 -8.44
CA GLN A 53 6.81 4.49 -9.19
C GLN A 53 6.59 3.02 -9.60
N ALA A 54 6.13 2.18 -8.68
CA ALA A 54 5.86 0.77 -8.97
C ALA A 54 4.74 0.61 -10.01
N TRP A 55 3.70 1.45 -9.96
CA TRP A 55 2.67 1.52 -10.99
C TRP A 55 3.23 1.98 -12.35
N ALA A 56 4.06 3.03 -12.38
CA ALA A 56 4.72 3.49 -13.61
C ALA A 56 5.67 2.45 -14.22
N ASP A 57 6.25 1.59 -13.38
CA ASP A 57 7.06 0.42 -13.78
C ASP A 57 6.19 -0.80 -14.18
N CYS A 58 4.87 -0.67 -14.23
CA CYS A 58 3.90 -1.75 -14.49
C CYS A 58 3.97 -2.94 -13.51
N LYS A 59 4.43 -2.71 -12.28
CA LYS A 59 4.48 -3.75 -11.21
C LYS A 59 3.17 -3.87 -10.44
N ILE A 60 2.35 -2.83 -10.50
CA ILE A 60 1.02 -2.77 -9.91
C ILE A 60 0.06 -2.40 -11.03
N GLU A 61 -0.97 -3.20 -11.24
CA GLU A 61 -1.97 -2.97 -12.29
C GLU A 61 -3.08 -2.02 -11.81
N GLY A 62 -3.75 -1.33 -12.74
CA GLY A 62 -4.87 -0.42 -12.46
C GLY A 62 -4.61 1.02 -12.90
N THR A 63 -5.50 1.90 -12.47
CA THR A 63 -5.45 3.35 -12.73
C THR A 63 -4.77 4.09 -11.59
N ALA A 64 -4.38 5.36 -11.82
CA ALA A 64 -3.81 6.18 -10.76
C ALA A 64 -4.75 6.37 -9.56
N ASP A 65 -6.07 6.40 -9.81
CA ASP A 65 -7.10 6.44 -8.76
C ASP A 65 -7.13 5.14 -7.96
N ASP A 66 -7.06 3.98 -8.63
CA ASP A 66 -6.97 2.70 -7.93
C ASP A 66 -5.74 2.61 -7.00
N ILE A 67 -4.60 3.14 -7.45
CA ILE A 67 -3.38 3.18 -6.63
C ILE A 67 -3.59 4.10 -5.44
N TYR A 68 -4.22 5.26 -5.64
CA TYR A 68 -4.51 6.20 -4.56
C TYR A 68 -5.41 5.57 -3.49
N GLU A 69 -6.49 4.92 -3.90
CA GLU A 69 -7.42 4.23 -3.00
C GLU A 69 -6.71 3.12 -2.21
N ALA A 70 -5.89 2.31 -2.88
CA ALA A 70 -5.14 1.25 -2.22
C ALA A 70 -4.06 1.78 -1.26
N ILE A 71 -3.47 2.96 -1.51
CA ILE A 71 -2.56 3.62 -0.55
C ILE A 71 -3.33 4.09 0.69
N GLN A 72 -4.50 4.70 0.50
CA GLN A 72 -5.32 5.15 1.63
C GLN A 72 -5.72 3.97 2.51
N GLU A 73 -6.18 2.87 1.91
CA GLU A 73 -6.55 1.66 2.64
C GLU A 73 -5.36 1.00 3.35
N ALA A 74 -4.20 0.92 2.70
CA ALA A 74 -3.01 0.34 3.32
C ALA A 74 -2.50 1.14 4.53
N LEU A 75 -2.73 2.46 4.56
CA LEU A 75 -2.29 3.34 5.64
C LEU A 75 -3.34 3.56 6.74
N ASP A 76 -4.60 3.20 6.49
CA ASP A 76 -5.72 3.28 7.46
C ASP A 76 -5.74 2.02 8.36
N VAL A 77 -4.65 1.84 9.14
CA VAL A 77 -4.45 0.72 10.09
C VAL A 77 -4.61 1.12 11.55
#